data_AF-A0A7J7DRY6-F1
#
_entry.id   AF-A0A7J7DRY6-F1
#
_cell.length_a   1.000
_cell.length_b   1.000
_cell.length_c   1.000
_cell.angle_alpha   90.00
_cell.angle_beta   90.00
_cell.angle_gamma   90.00
#
_symmetry.space_group_name_H-M   'P 1'
#
loop_
_entity.id
_entity.type
_entity.pdbx_description
1 polymer ?
#
loop_
_entity_poly.entity_id
_entity_poly.type
_entity_poly.pdbx_seq_one_letter_code
_entity_poly.pdbx_strand_id
1 'polypeptide(L)'
;MALAFPPTHFSPQVSFSSSSPNSRPAVILPGLGNNSGDYKKLQETLKDYGVSTVVAKVSRYDWLRNAAGLVDPNYWKGTLEPRPVLDWYLKKIHDAVEEAKEQAQGGSLALIGHSAGGWLARVYLEGFGLSNISLLLTLGTPHLPPPKGLPGVIDQTRGLLYYVEENCPKPVNSPQLKYVCIAGRYIQGARFLGNVNVDVSSVLPTENEQATGEVAVVNSPIDSTPSGATLRARFIGQGYKQVCGQADVWGDGVVPEVSAHLEGAVNISLDGVYHSPVGSDDELRPWYGSPAVVEQWINHLLI
;
A
#
# COMPACT_ATOMS: atom_id res chain seq x y z
N MET A 1 20.87 4.80 77.73
CA MET A 1 20.92 3.52 77.00
C MET A 1 19.96 3.63 75.82
N ALA A 2 20.49 3.59 74.61
CA ALA A 2 19.78 3.93 73.38
C ALA A 2 18.77 2.86 72.97
N LEU A 3 17.55 3.27 72.63
CA LEU A 3 16.56 2.44 71.94
C LEU A 3 16.79 2.58 70.43
N ALA A 4 17.06 1.46 69.77
CA ALA A 4 17.22 1.39 68.32
C ALA A 4 15.84 1.30 67.64
N PHE A 5 15.58 2.18 66.67
CA PHE A 5 14.48 2.04 65.72
C PHE A 5 15.00 1.37 64.43
N PRO A 6 14.22 0.50 63.78
CA PRO A 6 14.65 -0.15 62.54
C PRO A 6 14.61 0.85 61.36
N PRO A 7 15.44 0.66 60.32
CA PRO A 7 15.43 1.51 59.15
C PRO A 7 14.17 1.25 58.33
N THR A 8 13.39 2.30 58.08
CA THR A 8 12.28 2.26 57.11
C THR A 8 12.86 2.25 55.70
N HIS A 9 12.79 1.10 55.02
CA HIS A 9 13.04 1.01 53.59
C HIS A 9 11.90 1.71 52.84
N PHE A 10 12.10 2.98 52.48
CA PHE A 10 11.31 3.63 51.45
C PHE A 10 11.83 3.16 50.09
N SER A 11 11.19 2.14 49.51
CA SER A 11 11.29 1.91 48.07
C SER A 11 10.44 2.97 47.37
N PRO A 12 10.99 3.81 46.49
CA PRO A 12 10.15 4.62 45.62
C PRO A 12 9.50 3.64 44.64
N GLN A 13 8.22 3.29 44.87
CA GLN A 13 7.40 2.78 43.79
C GLN A 13 7.23 3.93 42.81
N VAL A 14 8.07 3.94 41.77
CA VAL A 14 7.80 4.70 40.57
C VAL A 14 6.55 4.09 39.97
N SER A 15 5.41 4.68 40.31
CA SER A 15 4.18 4.48 39.57
C SER A 15 4.44 5.03 38.17
N PHE A 16 4.79 4.15 37.23
CA PHE A 16 4.63 4.49 35.82
C PHE A 16 3.14 4.66 35.61
N SER A 17 2.65 5.90 35.72
CA SER A 17 1.43 6.26 35.04
C SER A 17 1.70 6.01 33.56
N SER A 18 1.16 4.91 33.04
CA SER A 18 1.09 4.70 31.60
C SER A 18 0.14 5.76 31.05
N SER A 19 0.64 6.99 30.86
CA SER A 19 0.04 7.88 29.89
C SER A 19 0.19 7.15 28.58
N SER A 20 -0.89 6.49 28.13
CA SER A 20 -0.97 5.93 26.80
C SER A 20 -0.42 6.98 25.84
N PRO A 21 0.56 6.66 24.97
CA PRO A 21 0.96 7.60 23.95
C PRO A 21 -0.31 8.05 23.23
N ASN A 22 -0.42 9.35 23.03
CA ASN A 22 -1.57 10.03 22.48
C ASN A 22 -1.64 9.65 20.99
N SER A 23 -2.01 8.42 20.67
CA SER A 23 -1.92 7.85 19.33
C SER A 23 -3.32 7.61 18.77
N ARG A 24 -3.46 7.78 17.46
CA ARG A 24 -4.72 7.48 16.76
C ARG A 24 -4.75 5.99 16.47
N PRO A 25 -5.77 5.22 16.90
CA PRO A 25 -5.95 3.87 16.41
C PRO A 25 -6.06 3.90 14.88
N ALA A 26 -5.41 2.93 14.23
CA ALA A 26 -5.30 2.90 12.78
C ALA A 26 -5.98 1.66 12.19
N VAL A 27 -6.73 1.87 11.10
CA VAL A 27 -7.33 0.78 10.32
C VAL A 27 -6.46 0.51 9.09
N ILE A 28 -5.89 -0.69 9.00
CA ILE A 28 -5.05 -1.11 7.87
C ILE A 28 -5.94 -1.74 6.79
N LEU A 29 -5.81 -1.24 5.57
CA LEU A 29 -6.60 -1.64 4.41
C LEU A 29 -5.71 -2.37 3.40
N PRO A 30 -5.85 -3.72 3.28
CA PRO A 30 -5.03 -4.53 2.39
C PRO A 30 -5.13 -4.17 0.90
N GLY A 31 -3.99 -4.22 0.21
CA GLY A 31 -3.89 -4.14 -1.25
C GLY A 31 -4.40 -5.38 -1.99
N LEU A 32 -4.66 -5.22 -3.29
CA LEU A 32 -5.14 -6.28 -4.18
C LEU A 32 -4.21 -7.51 -4.11
N GLY A 33 -4.79 -8.69 -3.88
CA GLY A 33 -4.06 -9.96 -3.79
C GLY A 33 -3.45 -10.27 -2.42
N ASN A 34 -3.43 -9.31 -1.49
CA ASN A 34 -3.03 -9.56 -0.10
C ASN A 34 -4.19 -10.08 0.75
N ASN A 35 -3.87 -10.72 1.88
CA ASN A 35 -4.83 -11.00 2.93
C ASN A 35 -4.49 -10.24 4.22
N SER A 36 -5.36 -10.29 5.23
CA SER A 36 -5.13 -9.61 6.51
C SER A 36 -3.86 -10.07 7.23
N GLY A 37 -3.51 -11.35 7.11
CA GLY A 37 -2.33 -11.94 7.77
C GLY A 37 -1.00 -11.40 7.25
N ASP A 38 -0.95 -10.93 6.01
CA ASP A 38 0.25 -10.32 5.41
C ASP A 38 0.71 -9.06 6.16
N TYR A 39 -0.18 -8.41 6.93
CA TYR A 39 0.10 -7.16 7.66
C TYR A 39 0.42 -7.38 9.14
N LYS A 40 0.50 -8.62 9.61
CA LYS A 40 0.72 -8.92 11.03
C LYS A 40 2.00 -8.27 11.57
N LYS A 41 3.11 -8.35 10.83
CA LYS A 41 4.37 -7.69 11.20
C LYS A 41 4.21 -6.18 11.32
N LEU A 42 3.50 -5.54 10.40
CA LEU A 42 3.22 -4.10 10.48
C LEU A 42 2.40 -3.77 11.73
N GLN A 43 1.41 -4.59 12.10
CA GLN A 43 0.66 -4.40 13.34
C GLN A 43 1.56 -4.49 14.58
N GLU A 44 2.49 -5.45 14.61
CA GLU A 44 3.46 -5.60 15.70
C GLU A 44 4.37 -4.38 15.79
N THR A 45 4.97 -3.95 14.68
CA THR A 45 5.79 -2.73 14.62
C THR A 45 5.01 -1.50 15.10
N LEU A 46 3.78 -1.28 14.61
CA LEU A 46 2.96 -0.13 15.03
C LEU A 46 2.56 -0.20 16.51
N LYS A 47 2.34 -1.40 17.03
CA LYS A 47 2.05 -1.61 18.45
C LYS A 47 3.24 -1.23 19.34
N ASP A 48 4.47 -1.44 18.89
CA ASP A 48 5.68 -1.02 19.62
C ASP A 48 5.78 0.51 19.74
N TYR A 49 5.18 1.25 18.79
CA TYR A 49 5.00 2.71 18.88
C TYR A 49 3.73 3.14 19.63
N GLY A 50 3.01 2.19 20.22
CA GLY A 50 1.76 2.44 20.94
C GLY A 50 0.57 2.76 20.05
N VAL A 51 0.61 2.43 18.75
CA VAL A 51 -0.53 2.59 17.83
C VAL A 51 -1.34 1.29 17.81
N SER A 52 -2.57 1.31 18.33
CA SER A 52 -3.50 0.19 18.18
C SER A 52 -3.95 0.06 16.72
N THR A 53 -4.06 -1.16 16.21
CA THR A 53 -4.43 -1.39 14.81
C THR A 53 -5.53 -2.44 14.65
N VAL A 54 -6.41 -2.19 13.68
CA VAL A 54 -7.37 -3.17 13.16
C VAL A 54 -7.10 -3.37 11.68
N VAL A 55 -6.97 -4.60 11.20
CA VAL A 55 -6.80 -4.89 9.77
C VAL A 55 -8.14 -5.31 9.19
N ALA A 56 -8.55 -4.73 8.05
CA ALA A 56 -9.74 -5.17 7.35
C ALA A 56 -9.66 -6.66 7.01
N LYS A 57 -10.71 -7.43 7.35
CA LYS A 57 -10.76 -8.90 7.25
C LYS A 57 -10.95 -9.34 5.80
N VAL A 58 -9.85 -9.45 5.08
CA VAL A 58 -9.76 -9.76 3.65
C VAL A 58 -8.97 -11.06 3.46
N SER A 59 -9.53 -11.98 2.68
CA SER A 59 -8.86 -13.19 2.21
C SER A 59 -8.39 -13.05 0.77
N ARG A 60 -7.43 -13.88 0.33
CA ARG A 60 -7.00 -13.90 -1.08
C ARG A 60 -8.14 -14.26 -2.03
N TYR A 61 -9.02 -15.15 -1.60
CA TYR A 61 -10.21 -15.56 -2.35
C TYR A 61 -11.23 -14.43 -2.49
N ASP A 62 -11.24 -13.47 -1.56
CA ASP A 62 -12.17 -12.36 -1.67
C ASP A 62 -11.93 -11.51 -2.92
N TRP A 63 -10.67 -11.38 -3.35
CA TRP A 63 -10.30 -10.67 -4.57
C TRP A 63 -10.82 -11.32 -5.84
N LEU A 64 -11.13 -12.61 -5.82
CA LEU A 64 -11.77 -13.29 -6.96
C LEU A 64 -13.16 -12.72 -7.25
N ARG A 65 -13.80 -12.06 -6.27
CA ARG A 65 -15.08 -11.37 -6.50
C ARG A 65 -14.97 -10.21 -7.49
N ASN A 66 -13.77 -9.68 -7.72
CA ASN A 66 -13.55 -8.69 -8.79
C ASN A 66 -13.81 -9.28 -10.18
N ALA A 67 -13.77 -10.62 -10.34
CA ALA A 67 -14.19 -11.30 -11.56
C ALA A 67 -15.69 -11.12 -11.84
N ALA A 68 -16.52 -10.78 -10.84
CA ALA A 68 -17.92 -10.39 -11.07
C ALA A 68 -18.03 -9.14 -11.94
N GLY A 69 -16.98 -8.31 -12.03
CA GLY A 69 -16.93 -7.23 -13.01
C GLY A 69 -16.95 -7.72 -14.46
N LEU A 70 -16.45 -8.93 -14.77
CA LEU A 70 -16.35 -9.42 -16.15
C LEU A 70 -17.71 -9.59 -16.85
N VAL A 71 -18.79 -9.77 -16.08
CA VAL A 71 -20.15 -9.86 -16.63
C VAL A 71 -20.82 -8.49 -16.83
N ASP A 72 -20.20 -7.41 -16.34
CA ASP A 72 -20.66 -6.04 -16.53
C ASP A 72 -20.14 -5.48 -17.87
N PRO A 73 -21.02 -5.02 -18.80
CA PRO A 73 -20.58 -4.35 -20.02
C PRO A 73 -19.64 -3.16 -19.78
N ASN A 74 -19.77 -2.47 -18.64
CA ASN A 74 -18.91 -1.35 -18.27
C ASN A 74 -17.48 -1.76 -17.96
N TYR A 75 -17.23 -3.02 -17.59
CA TYR A 75 -15.88 -3.58 -17.46
C TYR A 75 -15.12 -3.50 -18.78
N TRP A 76 -15.76 -3.93 -19.85
CA TRP A 76 -15.19 -3.94 -21.19
C TRP A 76 -15.09 -2.54 -21.79
N LYS A 77 -15.97 -1.63 -21.38
CA LYS A 77 -15.90 -0.20 -21.74
C LYS A 77 -14.87 0.58 -20.91
N GLY A 78 -14.36 0.03 -19.81
CA GLY A 78 -13.48 0.73 -18.88
C GLY A 78 -14.18 1.88 -18.15
N THR A 79 -15.46 1.69 -17.81
CA THR A 79 -16.32 2.68 -17.12
C THR A 79 -16.98 2.07 -15.90
N LEU A 80 -16.30 1.15 -15.20
CA LEU A 80 -16.84 0.59 -13.95
C LEU A 80 -17.03 1.68 -12.90
N GLU A 81 -18.15 1.57 -12.20
CA GLU A 81 -18.37 2.29 -10.95
C GLU A 81 -18.04 1.39 -9.76
N PRO A 82 -17.63 1.95 -8.61
CA PRO A 82 -17.27 1.15 -7.44
C PRO A 82 -18.39 0.26 -6.92
N ARG A 83 -19.64 0.70 -7.00
CA ARG A 83 -20.79 -0.08 -6.55
C ARG A 83 -21.52 -0.66 -7.77
N PRO A 84 -21.95 -1.93 -7.72
CA PRO A 84 -21.82 -2.88 -6.60
C PRO A 84 -20.49 -3.66 -6.57
N VAL A 85 -19.60 -3.46 -7.54
CA VAL A 85 -18.38 -4.28 -7.78
C VAL A 85 -17.50 -4.45 -6.53
N LEU A 86 -17.38 -3.39 -5.72
CA LEU A 86 -16.49 -3.29 -4.57
C LEU A 86 -17.24 -3.30 -3.23
N ASP A 87 -18.57 -3.48 -3.21
CA ASP A 87 -19.36 -3.46 -1.97
C ASP A 87 -18.85 -4.47 -0.93
N TRP A 88 -18.34 -5.62 -1.40
CA TRP A 88 -17.74 -6.62 -0.53
C TRP A 88 -16.55 -6.05 0.26
N TYR A 89 -15.67 -5.26 -0.38
CA TYR A 89 -14.50 -4.67 0.26
C TYR A 89 -14.91 -3.47 1.11
N LEU A 90 -15.82 -2.62 0.61
CA LEU A 90 -16.37 -1.49 1.39
C LEU A 90 -17.00 -1.96 2.70
N LYS A 91 -17.70 -3.11 2.69
CA LYS A 91 -18.20 -3.74 3.92
C LYS A 91 -17.06 -4.12 4.86
N LYS A 92 -15.95 -4.68 4.37
CA LYS A 92 -14.79 -5.04 5.22
C LYS A 92 -14.11 -3.81 5.81
N ILE A 93 -14.02 -2.70 5.07
CA ILE A 93 -13.54 -1.42 5.61
C ILE A 93 -14.47 -0.98 6.73
N HIS A 94 -15.78 -0.95 6.48
CA HIS A 94 -16.78 -0.51 7.45
C HIS A 94 -16.69 -1.31 8.75
N ASP A 95 -16.72 -2.65 8.66
CA ASP A 95 -16.62 -3.53 9.83
C ASP A 95 -15.34 -3.26 10.65
N ALA A 96 -14.21 -2.99 9.99
CA ALA A 96 -12.94 -2.69 10.65
C ALA A 96 -12.88 -1.28 11.26
N VAL A 97 -13.53 -0.31 10.62
CA VAL A 97 -13.69 1.05 11.16
C VAL A 97 -14.55 1.04 12.42
N GLU A 98 -15.66 0.32 12.44
CA GLU A 98 -16.50 0.20 13.63
C GLU A 98 -15.75 -0.48 14.79
N GLU A 99 -15.01 -1.57 14.52
CA GLU A 99 -14.16 -2.23 15.52
C GLU A 99 -13.08 -1.27 16.07
N ALA A 100 -12.47 -0.43 15.22
CA ALA A 100 -11.49 0.56 15.67
C ALA A 100 -12.12 1.73 16.45
N LYS A 101 -13.36 2.14 16.13
CA LYS A 101 -14.08 3.17 16.87
C LYS A 101 -14.33 2.78 18.33
N GLU A 102 -14.67 1.52 18.57
CA GLU A 102 -14.82 0.98 19.93
C GLU A 102 -13.52 1.13 20.74
N GLN A 103 -12.36 0.92 20.09
CA GLN A 103 -11.05 1.09 20.72
C GLN A 103 -10.66 2.55 20.93
N ALA A 104 -11.13 3.46 20.09
CA ALA A 104 -10.78 4.88 20.14
C ALA A 104 -11.47 5.67 21.25
N GLN A 105 -12.49 5.10 21.92
CA GLN A 105 -13.21 5.72 23.04
C GLN A 105 -13.68 7.16 22.76
N GLY A 106 -14.13 7.42 21.52
CA GLY A 106 -14.57 8.75 21.07
C GLY A 106 -13.50 9.61 20.41
N GLY A 107 -12.24 9.14 20.37
CA GLY A 107 -11.15 9.77 19.62
C GLY A 107 -11.26 9.62 18.10
N SER A 108 -10.32 10.25 17.40
CA SER A 108 -10.19 10.16 15.94
C SER A 108 -9.29 8.99 15.52
N LEU A 109 -9.64 8.36 14.41
CA LEU A 109 -8.94 7.26 13.75
C LEU A 109 -8.05 7.74 12.60
N ALA A 110 -7.12 6.88 12.23
CA ALA A 110 -6.37 6.92 10.97
C ALA A 110 -6.74 5.73 10.08
N LEU A 111 -6.73 5.92 8.76
CA LEU A 111 -6.71 4.84 7.78
C LEU A 111 -5.30 4.70 7.23
N ILE A 112 -4.81 3.47 7.13
CA ILE A 112 -3.56 3.10 6.45
C ILE A 112 -3.91 2.25 5.24
N GLY A 113 -3.91 2.86 4.05
CA GLY A 113 -4.22 2.17 2.80
C GLY A 113 -2.96 1.71 2.08
N HIS A 114 -2.78 0.41 1.88
CA HIS A 114 -1.69 -0.11 1.06
C HIS A 114 -2.16 -0.42 -0.35
N SER A 115 -1.41 0.02 -1.37
CA SER A 115 -1.70 -0.26 -2.78
C SER A 115 -3.17 0.07 -3.09
N ALA A 116 -3.97 -0.88 -3.59
CA ALA A 116 -5.38 -0.68 -3.86
C ALA A 116 -6.22 -0.25 -2.64
N GLY A 117 -5.84 -0.65 -1.44
CA GLY A 117 -6.53 -0.28 -0.20
C GLY A 117 -6.61 1.23 0.03
N GLY A 118 -5.64 2.01 -0.48
CA GLY A 118 -5.64 3.47 -0.32
C GLY A 118 -6.66 4.20 -1.19
N TRP A 119 -6.81 3.83 -2.47
CA TRP A 119 -7.86 4.43 -3.30
C TRP A 119 -9.25 3.87 -2.95
N LEU A 120 -9.33 2.62 -2.48
CA LEU A 120 -10.56 2.05 -1.90
C LEU A 120 -10.98 2.79 -0.62
N ALA A 121 -10.02 3.27 0.18
CA ALA A 121 -10.30 4.14 1.31
C ALA A 121 -11.00 5.43 0.86
N ARG A 122 -10.56 6.04 -0.25
CA ARG A 122 -11.20 7.25 -0.80
C ARG A 122 -12.63 6.99 -1.25
N VAL A 123 -12.90 5.83 -1.86
CA VAL A 123 -14.28 5.39 -2.18
C VAL A 123 -15.12 5.21 -0.92
N TYR A 124 -14.56 4.61 0.13
CA TYR A 124 -15.27 4.46 1.40
C TYR A 124 -15.59 5.82 2.03
N LEU A 125 -14.65 6.76 2.04
CA LEU A 125 -14.85 8.10 2.60
C LEU A 125 -15.89 8.92 1.85
N GLU A 126 -15.96 8.75 0.52
CA GLU A 126 -17.05 9.31 -0.29
C GLU A 126 -18.41 8.76 0.17
N GLY A 127 -18.55 7.43 0.24
CA GLY A 127 -19.86 6.81 0.38
C GLY A 127 -20.37 6.69 1.83
N PHE A 128 -19.47 6.78 2.81
CA PHE A 128 -19.78 6.59 4.24
C PHE A 128 -19.41 7.80 5.10
N GLY A 129 -18.77 8.82 4.51
CA GLY A 129 -18.36 10.05 5.19
C GLY A 129 -17.09 9.90 6.05
N LEU A 130 -16.72 11.00 6.70
CA LEU A 130 -15.46 11.16 7.44
C LEU A 130 -15.59 10.97 8.95
N SER A 131 -16.76 10.56 9.46
CA SER A 131 -17.03 10.54 10.90
C SER A 131 -15.98 9.76 11.68
N ASN A 132 -15.27 10.46 12.57
CA ASN A 132 -14.16 9.96 13.39
C ASN A 132 -12.88 9.59 12.62
N ILE A 133 -12.75 9.90 11.33
CA ILE A 133 -11.51 9.67 10.56
C ILE A 133 -10.83 11.01 10.29
N SER A 134 -9.58 11.12 10.71
CA SER A 134 -8.82 12.38 10.69
C SER A 134 -7.55 12.32 9.84
N LEU A 135 -7.14 11.12 9.43
CA LEU A 135 -5.96 10.87 8.63
C LEU A 135 -6.21 9.73 7.65
N LEU A 136 -5.86 9.94 6.39
CA LEU A 136 -5.63 8.89 5.40
C LEU A 136 -4.14 8.88 5.06
N LEU A 137 -3.45 7.83 5.52
CA LEU A 137 -2.06 7.54 5.19
C LEU A 137 -2.03 6.43 4.13
N THR A 138 -1.34 6.64 3.01
CA THR A 138 -1.27 5.66 1.93
C THR A 138 0.16 5.18 1.67
N LEU A 139 0.32 3.88 1.42
CA LEU A 139 1.58 3.20 1.18
C LEU A 139 1.57 2.65 -0.26
N GLY A 140 2.32 3.28 -1.17
CA GLY A 140 2.42 2.84 -2.56
C GLY A 140 1.08 2.75 -3.29
N THR A 141 0.12 3.64 -2.99
CA THR A 141 -1.23 3.60 -3.58
C THR A 141 -1.29 4.34 -4.91
N PRO A 142 -1.73 3.72 -6.02
CA PRO A 142 -1.96 4.44 -7.26
C PRO A 142 -3.23 5.30 -7.13
N HIS A 143 -3.08 6.62 -6.98
CA HIS A 143 -4.20 7.55 -6.82
C HIS A 143 -4.76 8.06 -8.14
N LEU A 144 -3.94 8.07 -9.19
CA LEU A 144 -4.28 8.66 -10.48
C LEU A 144 -4.56 7.56 -11.52
N PRO A 145 -5.59 7.73 -12.37
CA PRO A 145 -5.80 6.82 -13.49
C PRO A 145 -4.70 6.97 -14.55
N PRO A 146 -4.37 5.90 -15.30
CA PRO A 146 -3.47 6.00 -16.44
C PRO A 146 -4.08 6.89 -17.52
N PRO A 147 -3.33 7.69 -18.30
CA PRO A 147 -3.92 8.58 -19.31
C PRO A 147 -4.74 7.84 -20.40
N LYS A 148 -5.88 8.43 -20.80
CA LYS A 148 -6.77 7.85 -21.82
C LYS A 148 -6.09 7.76 -23.19
N GLY A 149 -6.36 6.68 -23.91
CA GLY A 149 -5.98 6.54 -25.34
C GLY A 149 -4.50 6.31 -25.59
N LEU A 150 -3.68 6.08 -24.56
CA LEU A 150 -2.26 5.76 -24.76
C LEU A 150 -2.07 4.38 -25.42
N PRO A 151 -1.29 4.28 -26.51
CA PRO A 151 -1.05 3.00 -27.18
C PRO A 151 -0.43 1.94 -26.25
N GLY A 152 -1.09 0.78 -26.19
CA GLY A 152 -0.66 -0.37 -25.39
C GLY A 152 -0.88 -0.21 -23.89
N VAL A 153 -1.63 0.79 -23.45
CA VAL A 153 -2.04 0.97 -22.04
C VAL A 153 -3.48 0.50 -21.87
N ILE A 154 -3.69 -0.42 -20.94
CA ILE A 154 -5.00 -0.92 -20.54
C ILE A 154 -5.17 -0.59 -19.06
N ASP A 155 -6.18 0.21 -18.74
CA ASP A 155 -6.54 0.51 -17.35
C ASP A 155 -6.92 -0.79 -16.61
N GLN A 156 -6.05 -1.21 -15.70
CA GLN A 156 -6.23 -2.41 -14.88
C GLN A 156 -7.40 -2.27 -13.90
N THR A 157 -7.76 -1.04 -13.55
CA THR A 157 -8.90 -0.73 -12.67
C THR A 157 -10.21 -0.57 -13.45
N ARG A 158 -10.16 -0.64 -14.79
CA ARG A 158 -11.33 -0.65 -15.68
C ARG A 158 -12.29 0.54 -15.45
N GLY A 159 -11.75 1.72 -15.20
CA GLY A 159 -12.51 2.96 -14.97
C GLY A 159 -12.59 3.39 -13.52
N LEU A 160 -12.29 2.52 -12.56
CA LEU A 160 -12.48 2.83 -11.14
C LEU A 160 -11.60 3.99 -10.66
N LEU A 161 -10.35 4.10 -11.12
CA LEU A 161 -9.51 5.25 -10.75
C LEU A 161 -9.97 6.55 -11.39
N TYR A 162 -10.63 6.51 -12.55
CA TYR A 162 -11.30 7.69 -13.10
C TYR A 162 -12.46 8.13 -12.23
N TYR A 163 -13.29 7.18 -11.78
CA TYR A 163 -14.36 7.47 -10.83
C TYR A 163 -13.80 8.10 -9.54
N VAL A 164 -12.73 7.53 -8.98
CA VAL A 164 -12.10 8.04 -7.75
C VAL A 164 -11.57 9.46 -7.94
N GLU A 165 -10.93 9.74 -9.08
CA GLU A 165 -10.39 11.06 -9.38
C GLU A 165 -11.48 12.11 -9.58
N GLU A 166 -12.65 11.73 -10.10
CA GLU A 166 -13.76 12.65 -10.35
C GLU A 166 -14.64 12.87 -9.10
N ASN A 167 -14.88 11.83 -8.31
CA ASN A 167 -15.94 11.84 -7.29
C ASN A 167 -15.43 11.82 -5.84
N CYS A 168 -14.27 11.21 -5.58
CA CYS A 168 -13.86 10.98 -4.19
C CYS A 168 -13.13 12.17 -3.56
N PRO A 169 -13.20 12.31 -2.21
CA PRO A 169 -12.46 13.31 -1.44
C PRO A 169 -10.98 13.43 -1.84
N LYS A 170 -10.53 14.68 -1.95
CA LYS A 170 -9.16 15.13 -2.24
C LYS A 170 -8.66 16.01 -1.10
N PRO A 171 -7.34 16.15 -0.90
CA PRO A 171 -6.80 17.00 0.14
C PRO A 171 -7.36 18.45 0.11
N VAL A 172 -7.46 19.03 -1.08
CA VAL A 172 -7.90 20.41 -1.29
C VAL A 172 -9.37 20.65 -0.89
N ASN A 173 -10.23 19.64 -1.03
CA ASN A 173 -11.67 19.77 -0.75
C ASN A 173 -12.08 19.14 0.60
N SER A 174 -11.11 18.63 1.37
CA SER A 174 -11.35 17.91 2.63
C SER A 174 -10.39 18.39 3.73
N PRO A 175 -10.44 19.67 4.15
CA PRO A 175 -9.47 20.25 5.08
C PRO A 175 -9.48 19.60 6.48
N GLN A 176 -10.59 18.96 6.85
CA GLN A 176 -10.71 18.18 8.10
C GLN A 176 -10.00 16.82 8.07
N LEU A 177 -9.57 16.35 6.89
CA LEU A 177 -8.88 15.08 6.70
C LEU A 177 -7.45 15.33 6.23
N LYS A 178 -6.46 14.92 7.05
CA LYS A 178 -5.07 14.95 6.65
C LYS A 178 -4.78 13.81 5.67
N TYR A 179 -4.09 14.11 4.58
CA TYR A 179 -3.58 13.10 3.64
C TYR A 179 -2.06 13.03 3.73
N VAL A 180 -1.54 11.82 3.92
CA VAL A 180 -0.10 11.52 3.85
C VAL A 180 0.10 10.40 2.83
N CYS A 181 0.81 10.69 1.75
CA CYS A 181 1.02 9.76 0.66
C CYS A 181 2.49 9.38 0.58
N ILE A 182 2.79 8.11 0.84
CA ILE A 182 4.15 7.58 0.89
C ILE A 182 4.40 6.74 -0.37
N ALA A 183 5.43 7.12 -1.11
CA ALA A 183 5.87 6.47 -2.33
C ALA A 183 7.26 5.85 -2.14
N GLY A 184 7.44 4.61 -2.57
CA GLY A 184 8.74 3.94 -2.58
C GLY A 184 9.49 4.18 -3.90
N ARG A 185 10.82 4.31 -3.82
CA ARG A 185 11.74 4.40 -4.97
C ARG A 185 12.72 3.24 -4.92
N TYR A 186 12.21 2.04 -5.13
CA TYR A 186 12.99 0.81 -5.14
C TYR A 186 13.74 0.58 -6.44
N ILE A 187 13.12 0.89 -7.58
CA ILE A 187 13.71 0.67 -8.90
C ILE A 187 13.16 1.67 -9.91
N GLN A 188 14.04 2.17 -10.78
CA GLN A 188 13.63 2.95 -11.94
C GLN A 188 13.26 1.99 -13.07
N GLY A 189 12.05 2.14 -13.60
CA GLY A 189 11.62 1.43 -14.78
C GLY A 189 12.40 1.87 -16.03
N ALA A 190 12.32 1.07 -17.08
CA ALA A 190 12.90 1.41 -18.37
C ALA A 190 11.98 1.02 -19.53
N ARG A 191 12.14 1.73 -20.65
CA ARG A 191 11.47 1.40 -21.90
C ARG A 191 12.06 0.12 -22.49
N PHE A 192 11.24 -0.67 -23.21
CA PHE A 192 11.78 -1.64 -24.15
C PHE A 192 12.47 -0.89 -25.29
N LEU A 193 13.65 -1.36 -25.71
CA LEU A 193 14.28 -0.90 -26.93
C LEU A 193 13.37 -1.27 -28.10
N GLY A 194 13.00 -0.30 -28.94
CA GLY A 194 12.11 -0.53 -30.08
C GLY A 194 12.67 -1.58 -31.04
N ASN A 195 11.80 -2.49 -31.50
CA ASN A 195 12.05 -3.57 -32.46
C ASN A 195 13.45 -4.21 -32.42
N VAL A 196 13.66 -5.10 -31.46
CA VAL A 196 14.45 -6.30 -31.78
C VAL A 196 13.45 -7.29 -32.36
N ASN A 197 13.60 -7.63 -33.65
CA ASN A 197 12.96 -8.81 -34.23
C ASN A 197 13.46 -10.02 -33.43
N VAL A 198 12.77 -10.37 -32.37
CA VAL A 198 12.95 -11.67 -31.71
C VAL A 198 12.09 -12.62 -32.51
N ASP A 199 12.76 -13.42 -33.34
CA ASP A 199 12.15 -14.53 -34.04
C ASP A 199 11.63 -15.51 -32.98
N VAL A 200 10.32 -15.47 -32.71
CA VAL A 200 9.67 -16.40 -31.77
C VAL A 200 9.42 -17.70 -32.52
N SER A 201 10.49 -18.45 -32.80
CA SER A 201 10.37 -19.84 -33.18
C SER A 201 10.08 -20.66 -31.93
N SER A 202 8.79 -20.94 -31.73
CA SER A 202 8.21 -22.14 -31.11
C SER A 202 8.86 -22.68 -29.82
N VAL A 203 8.19 -22.47 -28.70
CA VAL A 203 8.21 -23.46 -27.60
C VAL A 203 6.76 -23.80 -27.26
N LEU A 204 6.29 -24.92 -27.79
CA LEU A 204 5.08 -25.60 -27.33
C LEU A 204 5.36 -26.22 -25.95
N PRO A 205 4.39 -26.24 -25.02
CA PRO A 205 4.56 -26.94 -23.76
C PRO A 205 4.26 -28.44 -23.96
N THR A 206 5.28 -29.29 -23.83
CA THR A 206 5.08 -30.73 -23.63
C THR A 206 4.84 -31.02 -22.14
N GLU A 207 3.72 -31.68 -21.86
CA GLU A 207 3.36 -32.23 -20.55
C GLU A 207 4.41 -33.25 -20.08
N ASN A 208 5.02 -33.07 -18.90
CA ASN A 208 4.88 -33.97 -17.74
C ASN A 208 5.84 -33.63 -16.57
N GLU A 209 5.24 -33.66 -15.38
CA GLU A 209 5.73 -34.06 -14.04
C GLU A 209 6.92 -33.35 -13.33
N GLN A 210 6.58 -32.81 -12.15
CA GLN A 210 7.33 -32.72 -10.89
C GLN A 210 8.82 -32.32 -10.94
N ALA A 211 9.11 -31.08 -10.53
CA ALA A 211 10.05 -30.78 -9.45
C ALA A 211 10.09 -29.27 -9.15
N THR A 212 10.21 -28.97 -7.87
CA THR A 212 10.58 -27.68 -7.28
C THR A 212 11.77 -27.03 -8.00
N GLY A 213 11.69 -25.74 -8.31
CA GLY A 213 12.81 -25.01 -8.90
C GLY A 213 12.60 -23.51 -8.89
N GLU A 214 13.07 -22.87 -7.82
CA GLU A 214 13.32 -21.44 -7.73
C GLU A 214 14.33 -21.05 -8.82
N VAL A 215 13.94 -20.24 -9.82
CA VAL A 215 14.88 -19.78 -10.86
C VAL A 215 15.62 -18.56 -10.33
N ALA A 216 16.72 -18.82 -9.63
CA ALA A 216 17.73 -17.81 -9.31
C ALA A 216 18.42 -17.36 -10.61
N VAL A 217 18.22 -16.11 -11.00
CA VAL A 217 18.90 -15.51 -12.15
C VAL A 217 20.29 -15.07 -11.72
N VAL A 218 21.31 -15.81 -12.16
CA VAL A 218 22.73 -15.48 -11.99
C VAL A 218 23.09 -14.31 -12.91
N ASN A 219 23.57 -13.20 -12.35
CA ASN A 219 24.15 -12.10 -13.11
C ASN A 219 25.60 -12.45 -13.50
N SER A 220 25.94 -12.34 -14.79
CA SER A 220 27.34 -12.31 -15.26
C SER A 220 27.76 -10.88 -15.59
N PRO A 221 29.02 -10.46 -15.29
CA PRO A 221 29.47 -9.10 -15.51
C PRO A 221 30.22 -8.99 -16.85
N ILE A 222 29.73 -8.18 -17.80
CA ILE A 222 30.53 -7.70 -18.92
C ILE A 222 30.18 -6.24 -19.25
N ASP A 223 31.22 -5.42 -19.08
CA ASP A 223 31.63 -4.16 -19.69
C ASP A 223 30.76 -2.88 -19.76
N SER A 224 31.49 -1.81 -19.49
CA SER A 224 31.13 -0.41 -19.35
C SER A 224 30.82 0.31 -20.66
N THR A 225 29.56 0.69 -20.84
CA THR A 225 29.08 1.93 -21.50
C THR A 225 27.79 2.39 -20.80
N PRO A 226 27.51 3.70 -20.65
CA PRO A 226 26.44 4.18 -19.78
C PRO A 226 25.07 4.15 -20.48
N SER A 227 24.51 2.97 -20.72
CA SER A 227 23.09 2.81 -21.09
C SER A 227 22.77 1.31 -21.24
N GLY A 228 22.29 0.69 -20.17
CA GLY A 228 21.93 -0.72 -20.20
C GLY A 228 20.92 -1.05 -19.12
N ALA A 229 19.73 -0.45 -19.17
CA ALA A 229 18.67 -0.80 -18.24
C ALA A 229 18.44 -2.32 -18.25
N THR A 230 18.43 -2.93 -17.06
CA THR A 230 18.31 -4.39 -16.88
C THR A 230 16.99 -4.92 -17.44
N LEU A 231 16.92 -6.22 -17.76
CA LEU A 231 15.66 -6.87 -18.18
C LEU A 231 14.55 -6.67 -17.12
N ARG A 232 14.93 -6.72 -15.83
CA ARG A 232 14.03 -6.43 -14.71
C ARG A 232 13.47 -5.01 -14.76
N ALA A 233 14.31 -4.00 -15.00
CA ALA A 233 13.87 -2.61 -15.13
C ALA A 233 12.92 -2.41 -16.30
N ARG A 234 13.13 -3.12 -17.43
CA ARG A 234 12.25 -3.07 -18.60
C ARG A 234 10.88 -3.69 -18.34
N PHE A 235 10.85 -4.85 -17.67
CA PHE A 235 9.59 -5.50 -17.28
C PHE A 235 8.78 -4.63 -16.32
N ILE A 236 9.41 -4.10 -15.29
CA ILE A 236 8.78 -3.17 -14.33
C ILE A 236 8.33 -1.88 -15.02
N GLY A 237 9.14 -1.35 -15.94
CA GLY A 237 8.77 -0.19 -16.74
C GLY A 237 7.49 -0.39 -17.55
N GLN A 238 7.23 -1.60 -18.07
CA GLN A 238 5.92 -1.85 -18.68
C GLN A 238 4.77 -1.83 -17.68
N GLY A 239 4.97 -2.36 -16.48
CA GLY A 239 4.00 -2.25 -15.39
C GLY A 239 3.68 -0.79 -15.07
N TYR A 240 4.72 0.05 -14.90
CA TYR A 240 4.54 1.50 -14.68
C TYR A 240 3.84 2.18 -15.83
N LYS A 241 4.12 1.79 -17.07
CA LYS A 241 3.41 2.31 -18.23
C LYS A 241 1.91 2.01 -18.16
N GLN A 242 1.50 0.84 -17.64
CA GLN A 242 0.08 0.54 -17.43
C GLN A 242 -0.58 1.42 -16.37
N VAL A 243 0.19 1.93 -15.39
CA VAL A 243 -0.34 2.72 -14.27
C VAL A 243 -0.30 4.22 -14.53
N CYS A 244 0.79 4.75 -15.08
CA CYS A 244 1.00 6.20 -15.27
C CYS A 244 1.24 6.63 -16.71
N GLY A 245 1.27 5.68 -17.66
CA GLY A 245 1.56 5.95 -19.07
C GLY A 245 3.04 6.09 -19.42
N GLN A 246 3.94 6.06 -18.43
CA GLN A 246 5.39 6.19 -18.63
C GLN A 246 6.13 4.95 -18.08
N ALA A 247 7.16 4.51 -18.81
CA ALA A 247 7.93 3.33 -18.43
C ALA A 247 9.23 3.66 -17.69
N ASP A 248 9.76 4.87 -17.88
CA ASP A 248 11.06 5.35 -17.42
C ASP A 248 10.96 6.22 -16.16
N VAL A 249 10.20 5.75 -15.18
CA VAL A 249 9.92 6.46 -13.92
C VAL A 249 10.37 5.63 -12.70
N TRP A 250 10.62 6.30 -11.59
CA TRP A 250 10.87 5.64 -10.30
C TRP A 250 9.57 5.08 -9.72
N GLY A 251 9.70 3.98 -8.97
CA GLY A 251 8.62 3.44 -8.18
C GLY A 251 9.08 2.30 -7.27
N ASP A 252 8.13 1.65 -6.62
CA ASP A 252 8.36 0.64 -5.58
C ASP A 252 8.42 -0.81 -6.12
N GLY A 253 8.62 -0.95 -7.43
CA GLY A 253 8.49 -2.19 -8.20
C GLY A 253 7.09 -2.50 -8.75
N VAL A 254 6.02 -1.82 -8.30
CA VAL A 254 4.64 -2.04 -8.80
C VAL A 254 3.96 -0.72 -9.15
N VAL A 255 3.99 0.26 -8.25
CA VAL A 255 3.37 1.56 -8.40
C VAL A 255 4.45 2.61 -8.65
N PRO A 256 4.35 3.38 -9.74
CA PRO A 256 5.26 4.48 -10.00
C PRO A 256 5.00 5.62 -9.01
N GLU A 257 6.07 6.28 -8.56
CA GLU A 257 6.05 7.37 -7.57
C GLU A 257 5.07 8.48 -7.97
N VAL A 258 5.06 8.84 -9.25
CA VAL A 258 4.18 9.89 -9.81
C VAL A 258 2.69 9.59 -9.63
N SER A 259 2.31 8.31 -9.53
CA SER A 259 0.93 7.88 -9.26
C SER A 259 0.68 7.65 -7.77
N ALA A 260 1.73 7.52 -6.96
CA ALA A 260 1.63 7.34 -5.52
C ALA A 260 1.42 8.65 -4.75
N HIS A 261 1.79 9.77 -5.36
CA HIS A 261 1.53 11.10 -4.83
C HIS A 261 0.14 11.62 -5.20
N LEU A 262 -0.40 12.47 -4.31
CA LEU A 262 -1.68 13.13 -4.51
C LEU A 262 -1.52 14.64 -4.27
N GLU A 263 -2.06 15.45 -5.19
CA GLU A 263 -1.96 16.91 -5.10
C GLU A 263 -2.62 17.45 -3.82
N GLY A 264 -1.91 18.32 -3.11
CA GLY A 264 -2.34 18.88 -1.83
C GLY A 264 -2.12 17.98 -0.60
N ALA A 265 -1.66 16.74 -0.78
CA ALA A 265 -1.28 15.87 0.32
C ALA A 265 0.15 16.16 0.82
N VAL A 266 0.49 15.66 2.01
CA VAL A 266 1.89 15.50 2.42
C VAL A 266 2.46 14.31 1.65
N ASN A 267 3.27 14.59 0.63
CA ASN A 267 3.87 13.57 -0.23
C ASN A 267 5.30 13.27 0.23
N ILE A 268 5.62 11.98 0.41
CA ILE A 268 6.90 11.49 0.94
C ILE A 268 7.44 10.40 0.02
N SER A 269 8.67 10.57 -0.44
CA SER A 269 9.38 9.56 -1.24
C SER A 269 10.47 8.89 -0.42
N LEU A 270 10.48 7.56 -0.39
CA LEU A 270 11.45 6.77 0.37
C LEU A 270 12.29 5.90 -0.57
N ASP A 271 13.59 6.14 -0.59
CA ASP A 271 14.53 5.38 -1.43
C ASP A 271 14.70 3.93 -0.94
N GLY A 272 14.78 2.99 -1.89
CA GLY A 272 14.98 1.57 -1.58
C GLY A 272 13.74 0.83 -1.06
N VAL A 273 12.60 1.50 -0.90
CA VAL A 273 11.38 0.90 -0.34
C VAL A 273 10.55 0.17 -1.41
N TYR A 274 10.41 -1.14 -1.24
CA TYR A 274 9.64 -2.06 -2.09
C TYR A 274 8.14 -2.03 -1.77
N HIS A 275 7.32 -2.44 -2.75
CA HIS A 275 5.87 -2.35 -2.68
C HIS A 275 5.24 -3.17 -1.56
N SER A 276 5.55 -4.47 -1.49
CA SER A 276 4.68 -5.44 -0.81
C SER A 276 5.32 -6.04 0.44
N PRO A 277 4.52 -6.34 1.49
CA PRO A 277 4.98 -7.18 2.60
C PRO A 277 5.39 -8.58 2.13
N VAL A 278 4.75 -9.09 1.07
CA VAL A 278 5.07 -10.41 0.51
C VAL A 278 6.37 -10.31 -0.28
N GLY A 279 7.37 -11.04 0.19
CA GLY A 279 8.72 -11.03 -0.36
C GLY A 279 9.65 -9.99 0.28
N SER A 280 9.18 -9.18 1.23
CA SER A 280 10.09 -8.39 2.07
C SER A 280 10.88 -9.28 3.03
N ASP A 281 12.17 -8.98 3.18
CA ASP A 281 13.03 -9.51 4.25
C ASP A 281 13.34 -8.44 5.32
N ASP A 282 12.74 -7.26 5.21
CA ASP A 282 12.91 -6.10 6.09
C ASP A 282 14.31 -5.47 6.13
N GLU A 283 15.29 -6.06 5.43
CA GLU A 283 16.69 -5.63 5.44
C GLU A 283 17.19 -5.26 4.03
N LEU A 284 17.35 -6.24 3.15
CA LEU A 284 17.87 -6.07 1.79
C LEU A 284 16.79 -5.59 0.82
N ARG A 285 15.53 -5.90 1.14
CA ARG A 285 14.34 -5.48 0.39
C ARG A 285 13.28 -5.04 1.40
N PRO A 286 13.47 -3.89 2.06
CA PRO A 286 12.49 -3.38 2.99
C PRO A 286 11.25 -2.92 2.22
N TRP A 287 10.09 -3.08 2.83
CA TRP A 287 8.83 -2.52 2.34
C TRP A 287 8.32 -1.45 3.30
N TYR A 288 7.22 -0.79 2.95
CA TYR A 288 6.67 0.32 3.74
C TYR A 288 6.46 0.01 5.24
N GLY A 289 6.15 -1.24 5.59
CA GLY A 289 5.95 -1.68 6.97
C GLY A 289 7.13 -2.34 7.65
N SER A 290 8.31 -2.37 7.02
CA SER A 290 9.55 -2.79 7.68
C SER A 290 9.91 -1.81 8.81
N PRO A 291 10.39 -2.27 9.98
CA PRO A 291 10.62 -1.40 11.14
C PRO A 291 11.42 -0.11 10.85
N ALA A 292 12.55 -0.24 10.15
CA ALA A 292 13.40 0.91 9.77
C ALA A 292 12.74 1.87 8.77
N VAL A 293 11.70 1.42 8.04
CA VAL A 293 10.90 2.27 7.15
C VAL A 293 9.77 2.94 7.93
N VAL A 294 9.13 2.22 8.86
CA VAL A 294 8.09 2.77 9.75
C VAL A 294 8.61 3.96 10.56
N GLU A 295 9.85 3.89 11.06
CA GLU A 295 10.52 5.01 11.74
C GLU A 295 10.46 6.33 10.98
N GLN A 296 10.48 6.27 9.64
CA GLN A 296 10.52 7.46 8.78
C GLN A 296 9.16 8.15 8.65
N TRP A 297 8.06 7.47 8.98
CA TRP A 297 6.70 8.02 8.79
C TRP A 297 5.76 7.87 9.99
N ILE A 298 6.15 7.14 11.04
CA ILE A 298 5.35 6.89 12.25
C ILE A 298 4.84 8.17 12.91
N ASN A 299 5.64 9.25 12.86
CA ASN A 299 5.30 10.55 13.45
C ASN A 299 4.00 11.15 12.88
N HIS A 300 3.50 10.67 11.74
CA HIS A 300 2.20 11.10 11.21
C HIS A 300 1.01 10.45 11.90
N LEU A 301 1.18 9.31 12.58
CA LEU A 301 0.13 8.59 13.32
C LEU A 301 0.04 9.00 14.80
N LEU A 302 1.09 9.63 15.33
CA LEU A 302 1.16 10.11 16.71
C LEU A 302 0.51 11.51 16.83
N ILE A 303 -0.10 11.81 17.98
CA ILE A 303 -0.72 13.12 18.32
C ILE A 303 0.12 13.84 19.38
#